data_AF-A0A5R8NB28-F1
#
_entry.id   AF-A0A5R8NB28-F1
#
_cell.length_a   1.000
_cell.length_b   1.000
_cell.length_c   1.000
_cell.angle_alpha   90.00
_cell.angle_beta   90.00
_cell.angle_gamma   90.00
#
_symmetry.space_group_name_H-M   'P 1'
#
loop_
_entity.id
_entity.type
_entity.pdbx_description
1 polymer ?
#
loop_
_entity_poly.entity_id
_entity_poly.type
_entity_poly.pdbx_seq_one_letter_code
_entity_poly.pdbx_strand_id
1 'polypeptide(L)'
;MPRGGARNRSGPPVDPTSGRSDRRGLTWVSLPAEGYAGEVPEFPLMPRRVMRWEHGEKGARYQVFDEETTELVQAREAELWAWAWRTPQAVAWAKEPWRWQAIAHWVRTSVICESDQAMASDRGSLHRFADQIGMTPAGMRENGWAIAADEVAAARAEKKTKASSSQPPARRLRPVAGGGD
;
A
#
# COMPACT_ATOMS: atom_id res chain seq x y z
N MET A 1 -16.98 -2.36 -38.62
CA MET A 1 -16.36 -2.87 -37.37
C MET A 1 -15.88 -1.68 -36.55
N PRO A 2 -16.37 -1.47 -35.31
CA PRO A 2 -15.86 -0.38 -34.49
C PRO A 2 -14.43 -0.74 -34.04
N ARG A 3 -13.44 0.06 -34.47
CA ARG A 3 -12.06 -0.06 -34.00
C ARG A 3 -12.02 0.41 -32.55
N GLY A 4 -11.75 -0.49 -31.62
CA GLY A 4 -11.52 -0.13 -30.22
C GLY A 4 -10.39 0.89 -30.13
N GLY A 5 -10.67 2.06 -29.55
CA GLY A 5 -9.72 3.17 -29.44
C GLY A 5 -8.43 2.78 -28.71
N ALA A 6 -7.43 3.66 -28.79
CA ALA A 6 -6.15 3.52 -28.11
C ALA A 6 -6.36 3.13 -26.64
N ARG A 7 -5.83 1.97 -26.25
CA ARG A 7 -5.87 1.51 -24.86
C ARG A 7 -4.64 2.08 -24.17
N ASN A 8 -4.73 2.51 -22.91
CA ASN A 8 -3.57 2.89 -22.06
C ASN A 8 -2.46 1.80 -21.98
N ARG A 9 -2.67 0.63 -22.58
CA ARG A 9 -1.80 -0.56 -22.58
C ARG A 9 -1.28 -0.95 -23.97
N SER A 10 -1.45 -0.11 -25.00
CA SER A 10 -0.91 -0.41 -26.35
C SER A 10 0.53 0.08 -26.48
N GLY A 11 1.48 -0.86 -26.57
CA GLY A 11 2.90 -0.60 -26.81
C GLY A 11 3.81 -1.11 -25.70
N PRO A 12 5.11 -1.31 -25.96
CA PRO A 12 6.08 -1.69 -24.93
C PRO A 12 6.11 -0.66 -23.79
N PRO A 13 6.13 -1.10 -22.53
CA PRO A 13 6.16 -0.20 -21.38
C PRO A 13 7.38 0.71 -21.45
N VAL A 14 7.18 2.00 -21.12
CA VAL A 14 8.26 2.98 -21.03
C VAL A 14 9.15 2.60 -19.87
N ASP A 15 10.43 2.35 -20.16
CA ASP A 15 11.45 2.03 -19.17
C ASP A 15 11.92 3.33 -18.48
N PRO A 16 11.75 3.47 -17.15
CA PRO A 16 12.17 4.65 -16.40
C PRO A 16 13.67 4.95 -16.48
N THR A 17 14.50 3.93 -16.77
CA THR A 17 15.97 4.03 -16.78
C THR A 17 16.56 4.15 -18.19
N SER A 18 15.72 4.20 -19.23
CA SER A 18 16.20 4.31 -20.61
C SER A 18 16.44 5.76 -21.00
N GLY A 19 17.56 6.04 -21.69
CA GLY A 19 17.85 7.38 -22.25
C GLY A 19 16.83 7.87 -23.29
N ARG A 20 15.86 7.03 -23.70
CA ARG A 20 14.72 7.40 -24.54
C ARG A 20 13.60 8.07 -23.73
N SER A 21 13.48 7.75 -22.45
CA SER A 21 12.55 8.36 -21.48
C SER A 21 13.08 9.71 -20.99
N ASP A 22 14.39 9.82 -20.74
CA ASP A 22 15.06 11.10 -20.44
C ASP A 22 14.91 12.08 -21.60
N ARG A 23 15.05 11.61 -22.85
CA ARG A 23 14.83 12.41 -24.06
C ARG A 23 13.37 12.85 -24.24
N ARG A 24 12.42 12.24 -23.51
CA ARG A 24 10.99 12.61 -23.47
C ARG A 24 10.62 13.50 -22.29
N GLY A 25 11.55 13.81 -21.37
CA GLY A 25 11.34 14.74 -20.26
C GLY A 25 10.37 14.25 -19.18
N LEU A 26 10.18 12.94 -19.02
CA LEU A 26 9.26 12.38 -18.02
C LEU A 26 9.87 12.49 -16.63
N THR A 27 9.47 13.52 -15.86
CA THR A 27 9.85 13.67 -14.45
C THR A 27 8.87 12.89 -13.58
N TRP A 28 9.35 11.81 -12.96
CA TRP A 28 8.58 10.99 -12.04
C TRP A 28 8.59 11.60 -10.65
N VAL A 29 7.44 11.66 -9.98
CA VAL A 29 7.36 11.99 -8.56
C VAL A 29 7.95 10.82 -7.78
N SER A 30 9.06 11.08 -7.10
CA SER A 30 9.72 10.11 -6.23
C SER A 30 8.98 10.03 -4.88
N LEU A 31 8.45 8.87 -4.55
CA LEU A 31 7.77 8.56 -3.30
C LEU A 31 8.75 7.87 -2.34
N PRO A 32 8.77 8.23 -1.04
CA PRO A 32 9.67 7.62 -0.07
C PRO A 32 9.35 6.13 0.14
N ALA A 33 10.38 5.29 0.22
CA ALA A 33 10.22 3.83 0.39
C ALA A 33 9.65 3.46 1.76
N GLU A 34 9.95 4.27 2.78
CA GLU A 34 9.46 4.11 4.14
C GLU A 34 7.95 4.31 4.29
N GLY A 35 7.29 4.86 3.25
CA GLY A 35 5.86 5.08 3.23
C GLY A 35 5.43 6.43 3.79
N TYR A 36 4.12 6.59 3.99
CA TYR A 36 3.55 7.78 4.60
C TYR A 36 3.56 7.68 6.13
N ALA A 37 4.10 8.72 6.77
CA ALA A 37 4.23 8.82 8.22
C ALA A 37 3.25 9.81 8.87
N GLY A 38 2.32 10.37 8.09
CA GLY A 38 1.31 11.31 8.61
C GLY A 38 0.10 10.60 9.23
N GLU A 39 -0.89 11.40 9.61
CA GLU A 39 -2.14 10.90 10.19
C GLU A 39 -2.98 10.18 9.13
N VAL A 40 -3.49 9.00 9.49
CA VAL A 40 -4.43 8.26 8.65
C VAL A 40 -5.78 8.98 8.71
N PRO A 41 -6.31 9.49 7.58
CA PRO A 41 -7.61 10.17 7.60
C PRO A 41 -8.73 9.20 7.95
N GLU A 42 -9.87 9.75 8.38
CA GLU A 42 -11.07 8.96 8.61
C GLU A 42 -11.52 8.23 7.34
N PHE A 43 -12.03 7.00 7.49
CA PHE A 43 -12.55 6.22 6.37
C PHE A 43 -13.83 6.89 5.82
N PRO A 44 -13.83 7.37 4.56
CA PRO A 44 -14.89 8.27 4.09
C PRO A 44 -16.20 7.58 3.70
N LEU A 45 -16.23 6.24 3.70
CA LEU A 45 -17.42 5.47 3.34
C LEU A 45 -18.20 5.07 4.60
N MET A 46 -19.52 5.18 4.54
CA MET A 46 -20.40 4.63 5.58
C MET A 46 -20.14 3.13 5.79
N PRO A 47 -20.32 2.60 7.03
CA PRO A 47 -20.18 1.17 7.30
C PRO A 47 -21.07 0.32 6.38
N ARG A 48 -20.50 -0.77 5.86
CA ARG A 48 -21.22 -1.69 4.98
C ARG A 48 -22.05 -2.65 5.83
N ARG A 49 -23.38 -2.52 5.77
CA ARG A 49 -24.30 -3.47 6.42
C ARG A 49 -24.28 -4.80 5.68
N VAL A 50 -24.04 -5.88 6.41
CA VAL A 50 -24.12 -7.26 5.91
C VAL A 50 -25.49 -7.83 6.28
N MET A 51 -26.10 -8.49 5.31
CA MET A 51 -27.39 -9.14 5.47
C MET A 51 -27.20 -10.64 5.24
N ARG A 52 -27.79 -11.47 6.09
CA ARG A 52 -27.85 -12.92 5.89
C ARG A 52 -29.25 -13.34 5.49
N TRP A 53 -29.36 -14.37 4.67
CA TRP A 53 -30.66 -14.94 4.31
C TRP A 53 -31.08 -15.95 5.36
N GLU A 54 -32.27 -15.75 5.94
CA GLU A 54 -32.92 -16.72 6.81
C GLU A 54 -34.16 -17.30 6.12
N HIS A 55 -34.46 -18.56 6.43
CA HIS A 55 -35.62 -19.26 5.90
C HIS A 55 -36.73 -19.23 6.94
N GLY A 56 -37.86 -18.65 6.57
CA GLY A 56 -39.08 -18.65 7.35
C GLY A 56 -39.97 -19.84 7.02
N GLU A 57 -41.18 -19.82 7.58
CA GLU A 57 -42.19 -20.84 7.31
C GLU A 57 -42.56 -20.93 5.82
N LYS A 58 -42.96 -22.14 5.40
CA LYS A 58 -43.43 -22.42 4.03
C LYS A 58 -42.43 -22.03 2.92
N GLY A 59 -41.13 -22.06 3.22
CA GLY A 59 -40.08 -21.77 2.24
C GLY A 59 -39.90 -20.28 1.91
N ALA A 60 -40.51 -19.38 2.69
CA ALA A 60 -40.18 -17.96 2.60
C ALA A 60 -38.70 -17.75 2.95
N ARG A 61 -38.03 -16.82 2.28
CA ARG A 61 -36.69 -16.34 2.67
C ARG A 61 -36.70 -14.84 2.86
N TYR A 62 -36.04 -14.36 3.89
CA TYR A 62 -35.94 -12.94 4.20
C TYR A 62 -34.51 -12.60 4.59
N GLN A 63 -34.14 -11.34 4.42
CA GLN A 63 -32.83 -10.85 4.82
C GLN A 63 -32.89 -10.32 6.24
N VAL A 64 -31.99 -10.81 7.08
CA VAL A 64 -31.78 -10.33 8.45
C VAL A 64 -30.44 -9.62 8.52
N PHE A 65 -30.39 -8.53 9.29
CA PHE A 65 -29.16 -7.82 9.53
C PHE A 65 -28.21 -8.70 10.34
N ASP A 66 -27.00 -8.90 9.81
CA ASP A 66 -25.95 -9.68 10.45
C ASP A 66 -24.97 -8.71 11.11
N GLU A 67 -25.18 -8.43 12.39
CA GLU A 67 -24.39 -7.45 13.15
C GLU A 67 -22.94 -7.90 13.31
N GLU A 68 -22.71 -9.16 13.69
CA GLU A 68 -21.37 -9.74 13.89
C GLU A 68 -20.55 -9.68 12.59
N THR A 69 -21.12 -10.12 11.47
CA THR A 69 -20.41 -10.06 10.18
C THR A 69 -20.20 -8.62 9.71
N THR A 70 -21.12 -7.71 10.03
CA THR A 70 -20.99 -6.29 9.74
C THR A 70 -19.79 -5.69 10.49
N GLU A 71 -19.64 -5.98 11.78
CA GLU A 71 -18.53 -5.51 12.60
C GLU A 71 -17.19 -6.08 12.11
N LEU A 72 -17.14 -7.39 11.79
CA LEU A 72 -15.93 -8.02 11.24
C LEU A 72 -15.48 -7.38 9.92
N VAL A 73 -16.43 -7.13 9.02
CA VAL A 73 -16.16 -6.44 7.75
C VAL A 73 -15.65 -5.02 7.99
N GLN A 74 -16.28 -4.29 8.91
CA GLN A 74 -15.87 -2.92 9.23
C GLN A 74 -14.46 -2.88 9.80
N ALA A 75 -14.13 -3.80 10.73
CA ALA A 75 -12.79 -3.92 11.29
C ALA A 75 -11.75 -4.24 10.20
N ARG A 76 -12.09 -5.14 9.26
CA ARG A 76 -11.20 -5.48 8.14
C ARG A 76 -11.02 -4.31 7.15
N GLU A 77 -12.08 -3.57 6.83
CA GLU A 77 -12.00 -2.34 6.03
C GLU A 77 -11.09 -1.30 6.72
N ALA A 78 -11.21 -1.13 8.04
CA ALA A 78 -10.39 -0.20 8.82
C ALA A 78 -8.90 -0.62 8.87
N GLU A 79 -8.61 -1.91 9.07
CA GLU A 79 -7.25 -2.45 9.05
C GLU A 79 -6.58 -2.22 7.68
N LEU A 80 -7.29 -2.57 6.60
CA LEU A 80 -6.77 -2.41 5.25
C LEU A 80 -6.60 -0.93 4.87
N TRP A 81 -7.51 -0.05 5.31
CA TRP A 81 -7.37 1.39 5.15
C TRP A 81 -6.12 1.92 5.88
N ALA A 82 -5.92 1.54 7.15
CA ALA A 82 -4.74 1.93 7.90
C ALA A 82 -3.44 1.41 7.28
N TRP A 83 -3.45 0.19 6.74
CA TRP A 83 -2.32 -0.35 6.00
C TRP A 83 -2.06 0.42 4.71
N ALA A 84 -3.09 0.73 3.93
CA ALA A 84 -2.94 1.44 2.66
C ALA A 84 -2.28 2.80 2.89
N TRP A 85 -2.69 3.51 3.95
CA TRP A 85 -2.08 4.78 4.35
C TRP A 85 -0.65 4.69 4.86
N ARG A 86 -0.06 3.50 5.05
CA ARG A 86 1.37 3.34 5.35
C ARG A 86 2.23 3.14 4.10
N THR A 87 1.62 2.99 2.93
CA THR A 87 2.36 2.76 1.68
C THR A 87 3.03 4.04 1.16
N PRO A 88 4.05 3.94 0.29
CA PRO A 88 4.63 5.10 -0.38
C PRO A 88 3.61 5.96 -1.13
N GLN A 89 2.62 5.31 -1.75
CA GLN A 89 1.55 5.95 -2.52
C GLN A 89 0.75 6.95 -1.69
N ALA A 90 0.58 6.67 -0.40
CA ALA A 90 -0.14 7.54 0.52
C ALA A 90 0.48 8.93 0.68
N VAL A 91 1.78 9.09 0.40
CA VAL A 91 2.43 10.41 0.36
C VAL A 91 1.90 11.28 -0.77
N ALA A 92 1.55 10.68 -1.91
CA ALA A 92 0.86 11.39 -2.98
C ALA A 92 -0.62 11.62 -2.62
N TRP A 93 -1.30 10.60 -2.08
CA TRP A 93 -2.71 10.69 -1.71
C TRP A 93 -2.98 11.78 -0.66
N ALA A 94 -2.06 12.00 0.28
CA ALA A 94 -2.17 13.06 1.28
C ALA A 94 -2.26 14.47 0.66
N LYS A 95 -1.68 14.67 -0.52
CA LYS A 95 -1.74 15.92 -1.29
C LYS A 95 -2.96 16.00 -2.20
N GLU A 96 -3.69 14.90 -2.35
CA GLU A 96 -4.81 14.74 -3.27
C GLU A 96 -6.08 14.24 -2.55
N PRO A 97 -6.72 15.05 -1.67
CA PRO A 97 -7.93 14.66 -0.97
C PRO A 97 -9.07 14.18 -1.88
N TRP A 98 -9.14 14.71 -3.11
CA TRP A 98 -10.10 14.31 -4.12
C TRP A 98 -9.97 12.83 -4.55
N ARG A 99 -8.85 12.17 -4.26
CA ARG A 99 -8.62 10.74 -4.58
C ARG A 99 -9.10 9.80 -3.47
N TRP A 100 -9.39 10.30 -2.26
CA TRP A 100 -9.65 9.44 -1.09
C TRP A 100 -10.85 8.52 -1.27
N GLN A 101 -11.88 8.95 -1.99
CA GLN A 101 -13.02 8.10 -2.34
C GLN A 101 -12.61 6.88 -3.19
N ALA A 102 -11.68 7.04 -4.14
CA ALA A 102 -11.20 5.92 -4.95
C ALA A 102 -10.39 4.92 -4.12
N ILE A 103 -9.62 5.40 -3.14
CA ILE A 103 -8.86 4.56 -2.20
C ILE A 103 -9.82 3.78 -1.30
N ALA A 104 -10.87 4.43 -0.80
CA ALA A 104 -11.86 3.78 0.06
C ALA A 104 -12.68 2.74 -0.70
N HIS A 105 -13.03 3.01 -1.96
CA HIS A 105 -13.63 2.02 -2.85
C HIS A 105 -12.68 0.84 -3.13
N TRP A 106 -11.39 1.11 -3.34
CA TRP A 106 -10.39 0.04 -3.47
C TRP A 106 -10.33 -0.85 -2.22
N VAL A 107 -10.32 -0.27 -1.02
CA VAL A 107 -10.34 -1.00 0.25
C VAL A 107 -11.60 -1.86 0.35
N ARG A 108 -12.78 -1.27 0.16
CA ARG A 108 -14.05 -1.99 0.22
C ARG A 108 -14.12 -3.14 -0.78
N THR A 109 -13.74 -2.91 -2.02
CA THR A 109 -13.74 -3.95 -3.06
C THR A 109 -12.70 -5.04 -2.77
N SER A 110 -11.56 -4.70 -2.18
CA SER A 110 -10.58 -5.69 -1.71
C SER A 110 -11.20 -6.62 -0.67
N VAL A 111 -11.86 -6.07 0.35
CA VAL A 111 -12.54 -6.86 1.40
C VAL A 111 -13.69 -7.69 0.83
N ILE A 112 -14.44 -7.18 -0.15
CA ILE A 112 -15.45 -7.98 -0.86
C ILE A 112 -14.79 -9.16 -1.58
N CYS A 113 -13.65 -8.93 -2.25
CA CYS A 113 -12.91 -9.97 -2.97
C CYS A 113 -12.30 -11.06 -2.06
N GLU A 114 -12.14 -10.80 -0.76
CA GLU A 114 -11.71 -11.80 0.24
C GLU A 114 -12.84 -12.79 0.59
N SER A 115 -14.11 -12.45 0.29
CA SER A 115 -15.26 -13.32 0.56
C SER A 115 -15.52 -14.35 -0.55
N ASP A 116 -16.21 -15.43 -0.18
CA ASP A 116 -16.67 -16.47 -1.11
C ASP A 116 -17.77 -15.96 -2.07
N GLN A 117 -18.46 -14.87 -1.72
CA GLN A 117 -19.49 -14.23 -2.53
C GLN A 117 -18.93 -13.28 -3.60
N ALA A 118 -17.61 -13.12 -3.71
CA ALA A 118 -16.97 -12.22 -4.65
C ALA A 118 -17.25 -12.61 -6.12
N MET A 119 -17.82 -11.68 -6.88
CA MET A 119 -18.11 -11.86 -8.30
C MET A 119 -16.92 -11.48 -9.19
N ALA A 120 -16.99 -11.85 -10.48
CA ALA A 120 -15.98 -11.44 -11.47
C ALA A 120 -15.93 -9.91 -11.67
N SER A 121 -17.08 -9.24 -11.54
CA SER A 121 -17.19 -7.77 -11.60
C SER A 121 -16.43 -7.08 -10.47
N ASP A 122 -16.39 -7.67 -9.28
CA ASP A 122 -15.69 -7.11 -8.12
C ASP A 122 -14.19 -7.14 -8.35
N ARG A 123 -13.66 -8.26 -8.85
CA ARG A 123 -12.25 -8.39 -9.22
C ARG A 123 -11.84 -7.43 -10.34
N GLY A 124 -12.73 -7.22 -11.32
CA GLY A 124 -12.53 -6.22 -12.37
C GLY A 124 -12.48 -4.79 -11.83
N SER A 125 -13.37 -4.45 -10.90
CA SER A 125 -13.42 -3.14 -10.25
C SER A 125 -12.21 -2.92 -9.34
N LEU A 126 -11.79 -3.96 -8.61
CA LEU A 126 -10.60 -3.95 -7.76
C LEU A 126 -9.35 -3.55 -8.55
N HIS A 127 -9.12 -4.20 -9.70
CA HIS A 127 -7.98 -3.86 -10.55
C HIS A 127 -8.05 -2.43 -11.10
N ARG A 128 -9.24 -1.94 -11.47
CA ARG A 128 -9.41 -0.56 -11.97
C ARG A 128 -9.11 0.48 -10.90
N PHE A 129 -9.64 0.29 -9.69
CA PHE A 129 -9.31 1.17 -8.58
C PHE A 129 -7.82 1.08 -8.23
N ALA A 130 -7.23 -0.12 -8.23
CA ALA A 130 -5.81 -0.32 -7.95
C ALA A 130 -4.91 0.45 -8.94
N ASP A 131 -5.25 0.42 -10.24
CA ASP A 131 -4.58 1.22 -11.27
C ASP A 131 -4.74 2.71 -10.96
N GLN A 132 -5.97 3.18 -10.69
CA GLN A 132 -6.26 4.58 -10.40
C GLN A 132 -5.48 5.11 -9.18
N ILE A 133 -5.33 4.32 -8.12
CA ILE A 133 -4.65 4.77 -6.89
C ILE A 133 -3.16 4.44 -6.87
N GLY A 134 -2.59 3.89 -7.94
CA GLY A 134 -1.16 3.60 -8.03
C GLY A 134 -0.70 2.36 -7.24
N MET A 135 -1.60 1.43 -6.94
CA MET A 135 -1.29 0.17 -6.26
C MET A 135 -0.81 -0.92 -7.21
N THR A 136 -0.79 -0.66 -8.52
CA THR A 136 -0.22 -1.55 -9.54
C THR A 136 0.96 -0.90 -10.25
N PRO A 137 1.87 -1.67 -10.87
CA PRO A 137 2.94 -1.10 -11.70
C PRO A 137 2.42 -0.25 -12.87
N ALA A 138 1.21 -0.55 -13.38
CA ALA A 138 0.58 0.25 -14.42
C ALA A 138 0.07 1.58 -13.85
N GLY A 139 -0.60 1.55 -12.71
CA GLY A 139 -1.06 2.73 -11.99
C GLY A 139 0.08 3.65 -11.55
N MET A 140 1.19 3.08 -11.06
CA MET A 140 2.40 3.85 -10.73
C MET A 140 2.92 4.61 -11.96
N ARG A 141 2.97 3.94 -13.12
CA ARG A 141 3.37 4.57 -14.39
C ARG A 141 2.37 5.64 -14.86
N GLU A 142 1.08 5.39 -14.72
CA GLU A 142 0.03 6.32 -15.16
C GLU A 142 -0.02 7.58 -14.29
N ASN A 143 0.16 7.44 -12.97
CA ASN A 143 0.21 8.57 -12.05
C ASN A 143 1.55 9.31 -12.06
N GLY A 144 2.54 8.85 -12.82
CA GLY A 144 3.86 9.48 -12.83
C GLY A 144 4.65 9.26 -11.55
N TRP A 145 4.45 8.14 -10.84
CA TRP A 145 5.09 7.86 -9.56
C TRP A 145 6.19 6.79 -9.66
N ALA A 146 7.24 6.96 -8.88
CA ALA A 146 8.28 5.97 -8.66
C ALA A 146 8.61 5.88 -7.16
N ILE A 147 8.88 4.69 -6.63
CA ILE A 147 9.35 4.54 -5.24
C ILE A 147 10.86 4.75 -5.23
N ALA A 148 11.35 5.65 -4.38
CA ALA A 148 12.76 5.91 -4.18
C ALA A 148 13.47 4.62 -3.73
N ALA A 149 14.71 4.41 -4.17
CA ALA A 149 15.54 3.37 -3.58
C ALA A 149 15.84 3.75 -2.11
N ASP A 150 15.66 2.81 -1.18
CA ASP A 150 15.91 3.02 0.24
C ASP A 150 17.42 3.00 0.53
N GLU A 151 18.11 4.08 0.13
CA GLU A 151 19.55 4.26 0.40
C GLU A 151 19.85 4.36 1.91
N VAL A 152 18.86 4.74 2.72
CA VAL A 152 19.01 4.95 4.17
C VAL A 152 18.93 3.63 4.94
N ALA A 153 18.06 2.68 4.55
CA ALA A 153 18.08 1.33 5.11
C ALA A 153 19.35 0.58 4.75
N ALA A 154 19.85 0.76 3.51
CA ALA A 154 21.15 0.23 3.11
C ALA A 154 22.28 0.79 3.99
N ALA A 155 22.32 2.10 4.20
CA ALA A 155 23.30 2.75 5.07
C ALA A 155 23.16 2.34 6.56
N ARG A 156 21.93 2.15 7.06
CA ARG A 156 21.66 1.71 8.44
C ARG A 156 22.07 0.25 8.65
N ALA A 157 21.84 -0.63 7.67
CA ALA A 157 22.33 -2.00 7.68
C ALA A 157 23.86 -2.05 7.66
N GLU A 158 24.50 -1.23 6.82
CA GLU A 158 25.96 -1.11 6.79
C GLU A 158 26.55 -0.64 8.13
N LYS A 159 25.91 0.35 8.77
CA LYS A 159 26.36 0.88 10.06
C LYS A 159 26.20 -0.14 11.19
N LYS A 160 25.14 -0.96 11.15
CA LYS A 160 24.91 -2.05 12.11
C LYS A 160 25.94 -3.17 11.96
N THR A 161 26.34 -3.51 10.73
CA THR A 161 27.40 -4.47 10.44
C THR A 161 28.77 -3.97 10.92
N LYS A 162 29.11 -2.69 10.69
CA LYS A 162 30.36 -2.10 11.18
C LYS A 162 30.44 -2.00 12.70
N ALA A 163 29.33 -1.75 13.40
CA ALA A 163 29.29 -1.71 14.86
C ALA A 163 29.44 -3.10 15.50
N SER A 164 28.99 -4.16 14.82
CA SER A 164 29.13 -5.55 15.28
C SER A 164 30.54 -6.11 15.11
N SER A 165 31.34 -5.55 14.18
CA SER A 165 32.69 -6.05 13.88
C SER A 165 33.81 -5.30 14.62
N SER A 166 33.52 -4.18 15.28
CA SER A 166 34.51 -3.51 16.12
C SER A 166 34.65 -4.24 17.47
N GLN A 167 35.75 -5.00 17.64
CA GLN A 167 36.14 -5.50 18.95
C GLN A 167 36.35 -4.31 19.92
N PRO A 168 35.90 -4.40 21.18
CA PRO A 168 36.20 -3.38 22.18
C PRO A 168 37.72 -3.31 22.40
N PRO A 169 38.30 -2.12 22.62
CA PRO A 169 39.73 -1.96 22.78
C PRO A 169 40.20 -2.80 23.97
N ALA A 170 41.11 -3.75 23.73
CA ALA A 170 41.72 -4.56 24.76
C ALA A 170 42.37 -3.64 25.81
N ARG A 171 41.82 -3.67 27.03
CA ARG A 171 42.27 -2.85 28.16
C ARG A 171 43.72 -3.21 28.47
N ARG A 172 44.67 -2.35 28.09
CA ARG A 172 46.09 -2.52 28.43
C ARG A 172 46.23 -2.45 29.95
N LEU A 173 46.73 -3.53 30.56
CA LEU A 173 47.04 -3.59 31.98
C LEU A 173 48.10 -2.52 32.31
N ARG A 174 47.82 -1.68 33.31
CA ARG A 174 48.78 -0.71 33.82
C ARG A 174 49.69 -1.39 34.84
N PRO A 175 51.02 -1.21 34.78
CA PRO A 175 51.91 -1.65 35.84
C PRO A 175 51.63 -0.82 37.10
N VAL A 176 51.43 -1.50 38.22
CA VAL A 176 51.35 -0.89 39.55
C VAL A 176 52.79 -0.69 40.04
N ALA A 177 53.20 0.56 40.21
CA ALA A 177 54.43 0.88 40.92
C ALA A 177 54.14 0.81 42.42
N GLY A 178 54.78 -0.13 43.11
CA GLY A 178 54.69 -0.27 44.56
C GLY A 178 55.65 -1.35 45.05
N GLY A 179 56.77 -0.91 45.62
CA GLY A 179 57.78 -1.77 46.22
C GLY A 179 59.03 -0.98 46.54
N GLY A 180 58.91 -0.04 47.48
CA GLY A 180 60.06 0.54 48.16
C GLY A 180 60.50 -0.41 49.27
N ASP A 181 61.81 -0.65 49.32
CA ASP A 181 62.67 -0.43 50.49
C ASP A 181 64.09 -0.15 49.96
#